data_AF-A0A822CZD8-F1
#
_entry.id   AF-A0A822CZD8-F1
#
_cell.length_a   1.000
_cell.length_b   1.000
_cell.length_c   1.000
_cell.angle_alpha   90.00
_cell.angle_beta   90.00
_cell.angle_gamma   90.00
#
_symmetry.space_group_name_H-M   'P 1'
#
loop_
_entity.id
_entity.type
_entity.pdbx_description
1 polymer ?
#
loop_
_entity_poly.entity_id
_entity_poly.type
_entity_poly.pdbx_seq_one_letter_code
_entity_poly.pdbx_strand_id
1 'polypeptide(L)'
;MSSSCTINTCKRKSRALCHCCSKKLCLDHLKEHNDLIHSQLNPLVDEINTLHNQMSASNIDEIIDECRQKLDKWRHDCYTQIDRIYEEKCHELQQRCIQEAGQKRKKIHQL
;
A
#
# COMPACT_ATOMS: atom_id res chain seq x y z
N MET A 1 -19.77 -56.68 2.43
CA MET A 1 -19.48 -56.53 3.88
C MET A 1 -19.90 -55.13 4.31
N SER A 2 -21.05 -54.97 5.00
CA SER A 2 -21.49 -53.65 5.44
C SER A 2 -20.74 -53.23 6.71
N SER A 3 -19.83 -52.27 6.60
CA SER A 3 -19.11 -51.71 7.74
C SER A 3 -20.04 -50.86 8.62
N SER A 4 -19.84 -50.92 9.94
CA SER A 4 -20.49 -50.03 10.90
C SER A 4 -20.00 -48.59 10.75
N CYS A 5 -20.77 -47.64 11.25
CA CYS A 5 -20.32 -46.27 11.44
C CYS A 5 -19.08 -46.26 12.37
N THR A 6 -18.08 -45.43 12.06
CA THR A 6 -16.85 -45.25 12.85
C THR A 6 -17.12 -44.61 14.22
N ILE A 7 -18.27 -43.96 14.41
CA ILE A 7 -18.64 -43.40 15.71
C ILE A 7 -19.09 -44.54 16.64
N ASN A 8 -18.33 -44.75 17.72
CA ASN A 8 -18.47 -45.90 18.63
C ASN A 8 -19.86 -46.06 19.25
N THR A 9 -20.61 -44.97 19.43
CA THR A 9 -21.96 -44.99 19.98
C THR A 9 -23.04 -45.28 18.92
N CYS A 10 -22.68 -45.32 17.64
CA CYS A 10 -23.61 -45.45 16.53
C CYS A 10 -23.72 -46.89 16.05
N LYS A 11 -24.90 -47.50 16.22
CA LYS A 11 -25.21 -48.85 15.72
C LYS A 11 -25.58 -48.91 14.23
N ARG A 12 -25.64 -47.76 13.54
CA ARG A 12 -26.06 -47.70 12.13
C ARG A 12 -24.94 -48.14 11.18
N LYS A 13 -25.33 -48.70 10.04
CA LYS A 13 -24.40 -49.05 8.96
C LYS A 13 -23.84 -47.79 8.30
N SER A 14 -22.55 -47.80 7.99
CA SER A 14 -21.95 -46.75 7.19
C SER A 14 -22.54 -46.74 5.78
N ARG A 15 -22.72 -45.53 5.25
CA ARG A 15 -23.23 -45.25 3.89
C ARG A 15 -22.21 -44.47 3.05
N ALA A 16 -21.25 -43.81 3.68
CA ALA A 16 -20.20 -43.06 3.01
C ALA A 16 -18.86 -43.17 3.75
N LEU A 17 -17.76 -42.99 3.02
CA LEU A 17 -16.42 -42.80 3.54
C LEU A 17 -16.05 -41.33 3.35
N CYS A 18 -15.69 -40.63 4.43
CA CYS A 18 -15.05 -39.34 4.29
C CYS A 18 -13.57 -39.55 3.95
N HIS A 19 -13.13 -39.06 2.79
CA HIS A 19 -11.74 -39.21 2.35
C HIS A 19 -10.77 -38.31 3.14
N CYS A 20 -11.21 -37.15 3.65
CA CYS A 20 -10.35 -36.26 4.42
C CYS A 20 -9.85 -36.88 5.74
N CYS A 21 -10.72 -37.64 6.43
CA CYS A 21 -10.40 -38.22 7.73
C CYS A 21 -10.45 -39.76 7.74
N SER A 22 -10.69 -40.38 6.58
CA SER A 22 -10.84 -41.83 6.40
C SER A 22 -11.91 -42.49 7.30
N LYS A 23 -12.92 -41.72 7.76
CA LYS A 23 -14.00 -42.22 8.63
C LYS A 23 -15.18 -42.73 7.81
N LYS A 24 -15.69 -43.90 8.17
CA LYS A 24 -16.88 -44.51 7.57
C LYS A 24 -18.11 -44.04 8.34
N LEU A 25 -18.94 -43.19 7.75
CA LEU A 25 -20.05 -42.53 8.43
C LEU A 25 -21.40 -43.04 7.93
N CYS A 26 -22.40 -43.05 8.82
CA CYS A 26 -23.80 -43.15 8.41
C CYS A 26 -24.31 -41.77 7.92
N LEU A 27 -25.52 -41.70 7.35
CA LEU A 27 -26.03 -40.45 6.76
C LEU A 27 -26.10 -39.30 7.78
N ASP A 28 -26.62 -39.55 8.98
CA ASP A 28 -26.77 -38.50 10.01
C ASP A 28 -25.41 -37.96 10.46
N HIS A 29 -24.44 -38.84 10.76
CA HIS A 29 -23.10 -38.40 11.15
C HIS A 29 -22.29 -37.81 9.99
N LEU A 30 -22.61 -38.16 8.73
CA LEU A 30 -22.04 -37.48 7.57
C LEU A 30 -22.57 -36.04 7.47
N LYS A 31 -23.86 -35.85 7.75
CA LYS A 31 -24.47 -34.51 7.79
C LYS A 31 -23.84 -33.67 8.90
N GLU A 32 -23.78 -34.17 10.12
CA GLU A 32 -23.12 -33.49 11.25
C GLU A 32 -21.64 -33.18 10.95
N HIS A 33 -20.94 -34.11 10.31
CA HIS A 33 -19.55 -33.92 9.91
C HIS A 33 -19.40 -32.79 8.87
N ASN A 34 -20.30 -32.72 7.89
CA ASN A 34 -20.32 -31.62 6.92
C ASN A 34 -20.71 -30.30 7.57
N ASP A 35 -21.69 -30.30 8.46
CA ASP A 35 -22.12 -29.09 9.19
C ASP A 35 -20.96 -28.54 10.03
N LEU A 36 -20.21 -29.41 10.71
CA LEU A 36 -19.01 -29.03 11.46
C LEU A 36 -17.93 -28.43 10.55
N ILE A 37 -17.65 -29.08 9.40
CA ILE A 37 -16.69 -28.57 8.42
C ILE A 37 -17.10 -27.18 7.93
N HIS A 38 -18.36 -26.99 7.56
CA HIS A 38 -18.86 -25.69 7.11
C HIS A 38 -18.79 -24.64 8.22
N SER A 39 -19.09 -25.01 9.46
CA SER A 39 -19.00 -24.09 10.60
C SER A 39 -17.57 -23.58 10.85
N GLN A 40 -16.54 -24.34 10.44
CA GLN A 40 -15.14 -23.96 10.56
C GLN A 40 -14.61 -23.25 9.31
N LEU A 41 -15.04 -23.67 8.11
CA LEU A 41 -14.59 -23.08 6.85
C LEU A 41 -15.15 -21.68 6.62
N ASN A 42 -16.42 -21.45 6.93
CA ASN A 42 -17.06 -20.16 6.65
C ASN A 42 -16.35 -18.99 7.36
N PRO A 43 -16.02 -19.07 8.67
CA PRO A 43 -15.25 -18.01 9.34
C PRO A 43 -13.88 -17.77 8.71
N LEU A 44 -13.18 -18.82 8.26
CA LEU A 44 -11.87 -18.69 7.61
C LEU A 44 -11.98 -17.96 6.26
N VAL A 45 -13.04 -18.24 5.50
CA VAL A 45 -13.32 -17.52 4.24
C VAL A 45 -13.60 -16.04 4.53
N ASP A 46 -14.40 -15.75 5.56
CA ASP A 46 -14.69 -14.38 5.97
C ASP A 46 -13.43 -13.63 6.44
N GLU A 47 -12.54 -14.31 7.18
CA GLU A 47 -11.26 -13.75 7.63
C GLU A 47 -10.32 -13.47 6.45
N ILE A 48 -10.18 -14.42 5.52
CA ILE A 48 -9.40 -14.24 4.29
C ILE A 48 -9.94 -13.07 3.47
N ASN A 49 -11.25 -12.97 3.29
CA ASN A 49 -11.87 -11.87 2.56
C ASN A 49 -11.65 -10.52 3.27
N THR A 50 -11.73 -10.50 4.60
CA THR A 50 -11.45 -9.30 5.39
C THR A 50 -10.00 -8.84 5.24
N LEU A 51 -9.05 -9.77 5.36
CA LEU A 51 -7.63 -9.48 5.17
C LEU A 51 -7.33 -9.03 3.74
N HIS A 52 -7.95 -9.66 2.74
CA HIS A 52 -7.84 -9.24 1.34
C HIS A 52 -8.34 -7.81 1.15
N ASN A 53 -9.53 -7.49 1.68
CA ASN A 53 -10.11 -6.16 1.60
C ASN A 53 -9.24 -5.10 2.29
N GLN A 54 -8.68 -5.41 3.47
CA GLN A 54 -7.75 -4.52 4.18
C GLN A 54 -6.46 -4.29 3.39
N MET A 55 -5.92 -5.36 2.79
CA MET A 55 -4.72 -5.28 1.96
C MET A 55 -4.98 -4.49 0.67
N SER A 56 -6.13 -4.67 0.03
CA SER A 56 -6.53 -3.88 -1.14
C SER A 56 -6.89 -2.43 -0.81
N ALA A 57 -7.41 -2.18 0.40
CA ALA A 57 -7.71 -0.83 0.88
C ALA A 57 -6.45 -0.06 1.29
N SER A 58 -5.32 -0.74 1.43
CA SER A 58 -4.02 -0.09 1.62
C SER A 58 -3.65 0.59 0.32
N ASN A 59 -4.03 1.86 0.20
CA ASN A 59 -3.91 2.67 -1.02
C ASN A 59 -2.46 3.12 -1.23
N ILE A 60 -1.56 2.15 -1.42
CA ILE A 60 -0.13 2.35 -1.59
C ILE A 60 0.13 3.30 -2.77
N ASP A 61 -0.67 3.19 -3.82
CA ASP A 61 -0.57 4.08 -4.99
C ASP A 61 -0.89 5.53 -4.62
N GLU A 62 -1.93 5.78 -3.80
CA GLU A 62 -2.25 7.12 -3.28
C GLU A 62 -1.11 7.67 -2.41
N ILE A 63 -0.53 6.85 -1.53
CA ILE A 63 0.63 7.26 -0.70
C ILE A 63 1.84 7.60 -1.59
N ILE A 64 2.10 6.81 -2.63
CA ILE A 64 3.19 7.05 -3.58
C ILE A 64 2.94 8.36 -4.33
N ASP A 65 1.71 8.61 -4.80
CA ASP A 65 1.37 9.82 -5.53
C ASP A 65 1.44 11.06 -4.65
N GLU A 66 1.00 11.00 -3.39
CA GLU A 66 1.22 12.08 -2.42
C GLU A 66 2.70 12.38 -2.20
N CYS A 67 3.52 11.34 -2.06
CA CYS A 67 4.97 11.49 -1.91
C CYS A 67 5.58 12.17 -3.14
N ARG A 68 5.18 11.76 -4.35
CA ARG A 68 5.63 12.37 -5.60
C ARG A 68 5.26 13.85 -5.68
N GLN A 69 4.02 14.20 -5.36
CA GLN A 69 3.58 15.61 -5.35
C GLN A 69 4.40 16.47 -4.38
N LYS A 70 4.71 15.94 -3.18
CA LYS A 70 5.57 16.63 -2.20
C LYS A 70 6.98 16.83 -2.73
N LEU A 71 7.55 15.83 -3.41
CA LEU A 71 8.87 15.93 -4.04
C LEU A 71 8.90 16.94 -5.20
N ASP A 72 7.88 16.95 -6.05
CA ASP A 72 7.77 17.89 -7.16
C ASP A 72 7.64 19.33 -6.66
N LYS A 73 6.83 19.55 -5.60
CA LYS A 73 6.73 20.84 -4.94
C LYS A 73 8.08 21.27 -4.36
N TRP A 74 8.75 20.40 -3.60
CA TRP A 74 10.07 20.70 -3.04
C TRP A 74 11.07 21.07 -4.14
N ARG A 75 11.10 20.31 -5.24
CA ARG A 75 11.94 20.58 -6.41
C ARG A 75 11.65 21.96 -7.00
N HIS A 76 10.38 22.29 -7.20
CA HIS A 76 9.96 23.59 -7.74
C HIS A 76 10.36 24.75 -6.82
N ASP A 77 10.12 24.61 -5.51
CA ASP A 77 10.45 25.63 -4.51
C ASP A 77 11.97 25.88 -4.45
N CYS A 78 12.78 24.82 -4.57
CA CYS A 78 14.24 24.94 -4.64
C CYS A 78 14.70 25.71 -5.88
N TYR A 79 14.22 25.34 -7.07
CA TYR A 79 14.60 26.06 -8.29
C TYR A 79 14.19 27.54 -8.25
N THR A 80 12.98 27.82 -7.78
CA THR A 80 12.49 29.19 -7.63
C THR A 80 13.40 30.02 -6.72
N GLN A 81 13.88 29.45 -5.62
CA GLN A 81 14.83 30.14 -4.74
C GLN A 81 16.19 30.36 -5.38
N ILE A 82 16.70 29.35 -6.11
CA ILE A 82 17.97 29.47 -6.84
C ILE A 82 17.89 30.58 -7.88
N ASP A 83 16.83 30.59 -8.69
CA ASP A 83 16.62 31.58 -9.74
C ASP A 83 16.52 32.99 -9.15
N ARG A 84 15.75 33.15 -8.06
CA ARG A 84 15.65 34.42 -7.35
C ARG A 84 17.01 34.94 -6.89
N ILE A 85 17.82 34.09 -6.24
CA ILE A 85 19.14 34.48 -5.75
C ILE A 85 20.05 34.85 -6.93
N TYR A 86 20.00 34.07 -8.00
CA TYR A 86 20.77 34.34 -9.21
C TYR A 86 20.43 35.72 -9.79
N GLU A 87 19.15 36.02 -9.98
CA GLU A 87 18.69 37.32 -10.49
C GLU A 87 19.10 38.49 -9.58
N GLU A 88 18.92 38.34 -8.25
CA GLU A 88 19.36 39.34 -7.27
C GLU A 88 20.86 39.62 -7.41
N LYS A 89 21.70 38.59 -7.58
CA LYS A 89 23.15 38.76 -7.76
C LYS A 89 23.53 39.35 -9.10
N CYS A 90 22.84 39.01 -10.18
CA CYS A 90 23.02 39.67 -11.48
C CYS A 90 22.73 41.17 -11.38
N HIS A 91 21.65 41.55 -10.70
CA HIS A 91 21.31 42.95 -10.51
C HIS A 91 22.34 43.69 -9.65
N GLU A 92 22.76 43.10 -8.52
CA GLU A 92 23.82 43.67 -7.68
C GLU A 92 25.11 43.92 -8.47
N LEU A 93 25.54 42.96 -9.30
CA LEU A 93 26.72 43.08 -10.14
C LEU A 93 26.58 44.21 -11.17
N GLN A 94 25.44 44.28 -11.86
CA GLN A 94 25.16 45.32 -12.83
C GLN A 94 25.24 46.72 -12.20
N GLN A 95 24.63 46.90 -11.02
CA GLN A 95 24.67 48.16 -10.29
C GLN A 95 26.10 48.56 -9.90
N ARG A 96 26.90 47.61 -9.39
CA ARG A 96 28.31 47.85 -9.06
C ARG A 96 29.10 48.30 -10.28
N CYS A 97 28.96 47.60 -11.41
CA CYS A 97 29.65 47.97 -12.65
C CYS A 97 29.25 49.38 -13.14
N ILE A 98 27.98 49.74 -13.08
CA ILE A 98 27.49 51.08 -13.46
C ILE A 98 28.08 52.15 -12.53
N GLN A 99 28.08 51.91 -11.22
CA GLN A 99 28.65 52.83 -10.24
C GLN A 99 30.14 53.05 -10.46
N GLU A 100 30.92 51.99 -10.64
CA GLU A 100 32.36 52.06 -10.92
C GLU A 100 32.65 52.81 -12.23
N ALA A 101 31.90 52.51 -13.29
CA ALA A 101 32.04 53.21 -14.57
C ALA A 101 31.72 54.71 -14.43
N GLY A 102 30.66 55.06 -13.69
CA GLY A 102 30.30 56.45 -13.39
C GLY A 102 31.38 57.18 -12.60
N GLN A 103 31.97 56.54 -11.59
CA GLN A 103 33.08 57.11 -10.82
C GLN A 103 34.31 57.36 -11.68
N LYS A 104 34.68 56.40 -12.55
CA LYS A 104 35.80 56.55 -13.49
C LYS A 104 35.57 57.71 -14.46
N ARG A 105 34.37 57.85 -15.02
CA ARG A 105 34.01 58.96 -15.92
C ARG A 105 34.13 60.33 -15.22
N LYS A 106 33.65 60.44 -13.98
CA LYS A 106 33.77 61.69 -13.20
C LYS A 106 35.23 62.09 -12.98
N LYS A 107 36.10 61.13 -12.66
CA LYS A 107 37.54 61.38 -12.48
C LYS A 107 38.20 61.88 -13.77
N ILE A 108 37.84 61.32 -14.93
CA ILE A 108 38.36 61.76 -16.23
C ILE A 108 37.92 63.20 -16.54
N HIS A 109 36.67 63.57 -16.23
CA HIS A 109 36.15 64.91 -16.54
C HIS A 109 36.69 66.02 -15.62
N GLN A 110 37.40 65.65 -14.55
CA GLN A 110 38.05 66.57 -13.60
C GLN A 110 39.55 66.76 -13.89
N LEU A 111 40.09 66.07 -14.91
CA LEU A 111 41.44 66.22 -15.44
C LEU A 111 41.41 67.09 -16.70
#